data_AF-A0A197JTM8-F1
#
_entry.id   AF-A0A197JTM8-F1
#
_cell.length_a   1.000
_cell.length_b   1.000
_cell.length_c   1.000
_cell.angle_alpha   90.00
_cell.angle_beta   90.00
_cell.angle_gamma   90.00
#
_symmetry.space_group_name_H-M   'P 1'
#
loop_
_entity.id
_entity.type
_entity.pdbx_description
1 polymer ?
#
loop_
_entity_poly.entity_id
_entity_poly.type
_entity_poly.pdbx_seq_one_letter_code
_entity_poly.pdbx_strand_id
1 'polypeptide(L)' 'MEWFFERYERLLRKAVLLVLANKQDRLNALSVTEVKERLELETRFEGRRWHIQGIDAVSGLGIKEGLDWMTRQI' A
#
# COMPACT_ATOMS: atom_id res chain seq x y z
N MET A 1 7.90 13.53 -25.56
CA MET A 1 7.39 13.77 -24.19
C MET A 1 6.26 12.81 -23.84
N GLU A 2 5.22 12.64 -24.67
CA GLU A 2 4.14 11.64 -24.45
C GLU A 2 4.63 10.21 -24.20
N TRP A 3 5.60 9.75 -24.99
CA TRP A 3 6.21 8.41 -24.84
C TRP A 3 6.78 8.10 -23.44
N PHE A 4 7.25 9.12 -22.72
CA PHE A 4 7.76 8.93 -21.35
C PHE A 4 6.61 8.69 -20.37
N PHE A 5 5.50 9.43 -20.51
CA PHE A 5 4.32 9.29 -19.67
C PHE A 5 3.65 7.93 -19.87
N GLU A 6 3.46 7.49 -21.11
CA GLU A 6 2.89 6.16 -21.40
C GLU A 6 3.75 5.03 -20.81
N ARG A 7 5.07 5.14 -20.94
CA ARG A 7 6.01 4.19 -20.35
C ARG A 7 5.88 4.17 -18.82
N TYR A 8 5.83 5.34 -18.20
CA TYR A 8 5.72 5.47 -16.74
C TYR A 8 4.41 4.91 -16.22
N GLU A 9 3.29 5.23 -16.88
CA GLU A 9 1.97 4.72 -16.53
C GLU A 9 1.93 3.18 -16.62
N ARG A 10 2.52 2.59 -17.68
CA ARG A 10 2.62 1.14 -17.83
C ARG A 10 3.47 0.48 -16.74
N LEU A 11 4.56 1.12 -16.30
CA LEU A 11 5.37 0.64 -15.18
C LEU A 11 4.59 0.67 -13.87
N LEU A 12 3.83 1.73 -13.62
CA LEU A 12 2.98 1.85 -12.42
C LEU A 12 1.87 0.80 -12.38
N ARG A 13 1.25 0.47 -13.52
CA ARG A 13 0.23 -0.60 -13.58
C ARG A 13 0.77 -1.97 -13.16
N LYS A 14 2.07 -2.23 -13.37
CA LYS A 14 2.73 -3.51 -13.06
C LYS A 14 3.47 -3.52 -11.72
N ALA A 15 3.68 -2.36 -11.10
CA ALA A 15 4.40 -2.25 -9.85
C ALA A 15 3.64 -2.94 -8.71
N VAL A 16 4.35 -3.55 -7.77
CA VAL A 16 3.77 -4.04 -6.51
C VAL A 16 3.30 -2.83 -5.67
N LEU A 17 2.17 -2.96 -4.98
CA LEU A 17 1.61 -1.88 -4.15
C LEU A 17 1.64 -2.27 -2.66
N LEU A 18 2.40 -1.53 -1.84
CA LEU A 18 2.29 -1.58 -0.39
C LEU A 18 1.57 -0.32 0.10
N VAL A 19 0.47 -0.50 0.84
CA VAL A 19 -0.25 0.58 1.50
C VAL A 19 0.08 0.54 2.99
N LEU A 20 0.67 1.62 3.50
CA LEU A 20 0.93 1.79 4.93
C LEU A 20 -0.25 2.54 5.55
N ALA A 21 -1.12 1.82 6.26
CA ALA A 21 -2.21 2.41 7.03
C ALA A 21 -1.65 3.02 8.32
N ASN A 22 -1.07 4.21 8.18
CA ASN A 22 -0.33 4.90 9.23
C ASN A 22 -1.25 5.58 10.26
N LYS A 23 -0.64 5.96 11.38
CA LYS A 23 -1.23 6.65 12.53
C LYS A 23 -2.13 5.77 13.40
N GLN A 24 -1.85 4.45 13.44
CA GLN A 24 -2.60 3.51 14.28
C GLN A 24 -2.44 3.79 15.79
N ASP A 25 -1.56 4.71 16.19
CA ASP A 25 -1.42 5.26 17.55
C ASP A 25 -2.59 6.18 17.96
N ARG A 26 -3.37 6.69 17.00
CA ARG A 26 -4.42 7.69 17.27
C ARG A 26 -5.74 7.04 17.63
N LEU A 27 -6.42 7.59 18.64
CA LEU A 27 -7.74 7.14 19.12
C LEU A 27 -8.82 7.11 18.02
N ASN A 28 -8.70 7.97 17.01
CA ASN A 28 -9.62 8.07 15.89
C ASN A 28 -9.04 7.53 14.57
N ALA A 29 -7.98 6.72 14.65
CA ALA A 29 -7.45 6.04 13.48
C ALA A 29 -8.49 5.07 12.93
N LEU A 30 -8.61 5.04 11.60
CA LEU A 30 -9.35 3.97 10.94
C LEU A 30 -8.58 2.67 11.10
N SER A 31 -9.32 1.58 11.31
CA SER A 31 -8.75 0.25 11.25
C SER A 31 -8.21 -0.02 9.85
N VAL A 32 -7.25 -0.96 9.77
CA VAL A 32 -6.69 -1.42 8.48
C VAL A 32 -7.80 -1.88 7.52
N THR A 33 -8.83 -2.56 8.05
CA THR A 33 -9.99 -3.00 7.27
C THR A 33 -10.78 -1.83 6.69
N GLU A 34 -11.10 -0.81 7.48
CA GLU A 34 -11.81 0.38 6.99
C GLU A 34 -10.99 1.14 5.94
N VAL A 35 -9.67 1.24 6.10
CA VAL A 35 -8.79 1.85 5.10
C VAL A 35 -8.82 1.04 3.80
N LYS A 36 -8.71 -0.29 3.89
CA LYS A 36 -8.78 -1.20 2.74
C LYS A 36 -10.10 -1.02 1.97
N GLU A 37 -11.22 -0.94 2.68
CA GLU A 37 -12.56 -0.78 2.10
C GLU A 37 -12.73 0.58 1.43
N ARG A 38 -12.34 1.68 2.10
CA ARG A 38 -12.48 3.03 1.54
C ARG A 38 -11.57 3.30 0.34
N LEU A 39 -10.43 2.63 0.28
CA LEU A 39 -9.55 2.65 -0.88
C LEU A 39 -9.96 1.64 -1.96
N GLU A 40 -11.00 0.83 -1.69
CA GLU A 40 -11.53 -0.18 -2.62
C GLU A 40 -10.41 -1.11 -3.14
N LEU A 41 -9.48 -1.51 -2.26
CA LEU A 41 -8.23 -2.16 -2.72
C LEU A 41 -8.48 -3.48 -3.46
N GLU A 42 -9.47 -4.25 -3.01
CA GLU A 42 -9.85 -5.53 -3.64
C GLU A 42 -10.35 -5.33 -5.07
N THR A 43 -11.22 -4.35 -5.30
CA THR A 43 -11.87 -4.14 -6.61
C THR A 43 -11.03 -3.27 -7.55
N ARG A 44 -10.35 -2.23 -7.06
CA ARG A 44 -9.53 -1.32 -7.89
C ARG A 44 -8.19 -1.91 -8.31
N PHE A 45 -7.64 -2.83 -7.52
CA PHE A 45 -6.34 -3.45 -7.77
C PHE A 45 -6.44 -4.96 -7.98
N GLU A 46 -7.60 -5.43 -8.47
CA GLU A 46 -7.77 -6.82 -8.90
C GLU A 46 -6.69 -7.21 -9.92
N GLY A 47 -6.09 -8.39 -9.73
CA GLY A 47 -4.99 -8.89 -10.57
C GLY A 47 -3.63 -8.22 -10.34
N ARG A 48 -3.53 -7.21 -9.47
CA ARG A 48 -2.26 -6.59 -9.05
C ARG A 48 -1.85 -7.14 -7.68
N ARG A 49 -0.56 -7.39 -7.49
CA ARG A 49 -0.01 -7.74 -6.16
C ARG A 49 -0.03 -6.51 -5.27
N TRP A 50 -0.80 -6.57 -4.19
CA TRP A 50 -0.89 -5.51 -3.20
C TRP A 50 -0.97 -6.06 -1.77
N HIS A 51 -0.63 -5.22 -0.79
CA HIS A 51 -0.83 -5.47 0.63
C HIS A 51 -1.05 -4.18 1.39
N ILE A 52 -1.76 -4.27 2.50
CA ILE A 52 -1.98 -3.18 3.43
C ILE A 52 -1.49 -3.58 4.81
N GLN A 53 -0.63 -2.74 5.39
CA GLN A 53 -0.03 -2.95 6.70
C GLN A 53 -0.39 -1.77 7.61
N GLY A 54 -0.98 -2.07 8.77
CA GLY A 54 -1.17 -1.08 9.83
C GLY A 54 0.18 -0.71 10.44
N ILE A 55 0.47 0.58 10.57
CA ILE A 55 1.71 1.06 11.18
C ILE A 55 1.49 2.22 12.14
N ASP A 56 2.43 2.36 13.06
CA ASP A 56 2.69 3.60 13.77
C ASP A 56 4.11 4.07 13.40
N ALA A 57 4.20 5.15 12.64
CA ALA A 57 5.47 5.71 12.21
C ALA A 57 6.30 6.32 13.35
N VAL A 58 5.70 6.65 14.50
CA VAL A 58 6.41 7.24 15.64
C VAL A 58 7.18 6.16 16.40
N SER A 59 6.53 5.04 16.73
CA SER A 59 7.21 3.91 17.38
C SER A 59 7.96 3.00 16.40
N GLY A 60 7.61 3.04 15.12
CA GLY A 60 8.13 2.15 14.08
C GLY A 60 7.39 0.81 13.96
N LEU A 61 6.34 0.59 14.75
CA LEU A 61 5.54 -0.64 14.72
C LEU A 61 4.95 -0.89 13.33
N GLY A 62 5.07 -2.12 12.83
CA GLY A 62 4.48 -2.55 11.56
C GLY A 62 5.29 -2.17 10.32
N ILE A 63 6.27 -1.27 10.42
CA ILE A 63 7.07 -0.83 9.25
C ILE A 63 7.88 -2.00 8.68
N LYS A 64 8.58 -2.73 9.56
CA LYS A 64 9.43 -3.85 9.13
C LYS A 64 8.60 -4.94 8.47
N GLU A 65 7.44 -5.26 9.02
CA GLU A 65 6.51 -6.26 8.49
C GLU A 65 6.03 -5.89 7.08
N GLY A 66 5.65 -4.61 6.88
CA GLY A 66 5.25 -4.12 5.56
C GLY A 66 6.37 -4.17 4.53
N LEU A 67 7.59 -3.77 4.92
CA LEU A 67 8.76 -3.82 4.05
C LEU A 67 9.21 -5.26 3.77
N ASP A 68 9.18 -6.15 4.77
CA ASP A 68 9.45 -7.58 4.63
C ASP A 68 8.44 -8.24 3.68
N TRP A 69 7.17 -7.82 3.70
CA TRP A 69 6.20 -8.27 2.70
C TRP A 69 6.61 -7.81 1.29
N MET A 70 7.01 -6.54 1.13
CA MET A 70 7.39 -5.97 -0.16
C MET A 70 8.63 -6.64 -0.75
N THR A 71 9.65 -6.91 0.06
CA THR A 71 10.90 -7.55 -0.41
C THR A 71 10.66 -8.96 -0.95
N ARG A 72 9.64 -9.66 -0.47
CA ARG A 72 9.23 -10.98 -0.99
C ARG A 72 8.48 -10.92 -2.32
N GLN A 73 8.15 -9.73 -2.83
CA GLN A 73 7.44 -9.56 -4.10
C GLN A 73 8.38 -9.26 -5.29
N ILE A 74 9.66 -9.01 -5.02
CA ILE A 74 10.72 -8.80 -6.02
C ILE A 74 11.37 -10.16 -6.30
#